data_AF-A0AAU5PHR9-F1
#
_entry.id   AF-A0AAU5PHR9-F1
#
_cell.length_a   1.000
_cell.length_b   1.000
_cell.length_c   1.000
_cell.angle_alpha   90.00
_cell.angle_beta   90.00
_cell.angle_gamma   90.00
#
_symmetry.space_group_name_H-M   'P 1'
#
loop_
_entity.id
_entity.type
_entity.pdbx_description
1 polymer ?
#
loop_
_entity_poly.entity_id
_entity_poly.type
_entity_poly.pdbx_seq_one_letter_code
_entity_poly.pdbx_strand_id
1 'polypeptide(L)'
;MTDQPFQPVAAPGARDQDAPATDAELRQAVRATLTLKANAIPLWARATAKPASLDGHLQHVPEGPRRALWRGLVKSWLEARAAELIAALRPQFDSSTEAAMGCFVDVKHGLVHQDLLPVLTEDALERLEQFVYDTDFAKNAVACLASLKVDFLAYCSRAAELEAYLEERRDSLVQAHAELKTAMQQASAQKQRVTQAGLTLFLEPRVQALDGLLTAAQKVVIDQTPDLLITQVDTAWTQAPTATAADQKAAITSSLGSAAAHCDIARGNLKLPVLRIGDPVLVQFQPLSALPANDAGKIGCTAMRKAFGEPWIRALSALPQPKLSRIVSLCGLKMVRDTLVKRLTAERIHEMDAAVALLTAPGDADVACGKVASMGYTRIALPSGVTAAGWQIIGQWLLPNSFADGNYETDEACLKHLHQELHPQVSKATVEAYFADLVTACRRARTAWGHQANKTVPLDHPAVTLTHGAQWNISIKAYLSTSLVFHVDGGYEKSPWHAIQ
;
A
#
# COMPACT_ATOMS: atom_id res chain seq x y z
N MET A 1 73.56 -82.49 -23.97
CA MET A 1 73.09 -81.67 -25.10
C MET A 1 72.06 -82.51 -25.83
N THR A 2 70.79 -82.27 -25.53
CA THR A 2 69.65 -83.02 -26.08
C THR A 2 68.95 -82.13 -27.10
N ASP A 3 69.07 -82.51 -28.38
CA ASP A 3 68.27 -82.00 -29.48
C ASP A 3 66.80 -82.44 -29.29
N GLN A 4 65.91 -81.46 -29.12
CA GLN A 4 64.48 -81.63 -29.35
C GLN A 4 64.09 -80.78 -30.56
N PRO A 5 63.35 -81.34 -31.53
CA PRO A 5 62.85 -80.60 -32.67
C PRO A 5 61.70 -79.67 -32.24
N PHE A 6 61.75 -78.44 -32.76
CA PHE A 6 60.67 -77.46 -32.66
C PHE A 6 59.35 -78.05 -33.19
N GLN A 7 58.33 -78.10 -32.34
CA GLN A 7 56.94 -78.21 -32.77
C GLN A 7 56.50 -76.90 -33.45
N PRO A 8 55.81 -76.94 -34.60
CA PRO A 8 55.14 -75.76 -35.13
C PRO A 8 53.92 -75.44 -34.26
N VAL A 9 53.86 -74.19 -33.80
CA VAL A 9 52.69 -73.58 -33.17
C VAL A 9 51.56 -73.55 -34.20
N ALA A 10 50.43 -74.19 -33.88
CA ALA A 10 49.23 -74.13 -34.70
C ALA A 10 48.76 -72.66 -34.84
N ALA A 11 48.66 -72.18 -36.07
CA ALA A 11 47.97 -70.94 -36.38
C ALA A 11 46.47 -71.08 -36.02
N PRO A 12 45.82 -70.03 -35.48
CA PRO A 12 44.38 -70.04 -35.27
C PRO A 12 43.70 -70.22 -36.63
N GLY A 13 42.84 -71.24 -36.73
CA GLY A 13 42.24 -71.67 -38.00
C GLY A 13 41.51 -70.53 -38.71
N ALA A 14 41.88 -70.30 -39.97
CA ALA A 14 41.08 -69.52 -40.89
C ALA A 14 39.76 -70.26 -41.14
N ARG A 15 38.63 -69.66 -40.74
CA ARG A 15 37.31 -70.15 -41.13
C ARG A 15 37.14 -69.99 -42.64
N ASP A 16 36.48 -70.97 -43.26
CA ASP A 16 36.08 -70.92 -44.66
C ASP A 16 35.09 -69.77 -44.87
N GLN A 17 35.38 -68.88 -45.82
CA GLN A 17 34.62 -67.63 -46.00
C GLN A 17 33.18 -67.90 -46.49
N ASP A 18 32.99 -69.02 -47.19
CA ASP A 18 31.72 -69.48 -47.73
C ASP A 18 30.92 -70.37 -46.75
N ALA A 19 31.38 -70.53 -45.50
CA ALA A 19 30.66 -71.28 -44.49
C ALA A 19 29.38 -70.56 -44.05
N PRO A 20 28.27 -71.26 -43.74
CA PRO A 20 27.06 -70.65 -43.20
C PRO A 20 27.35 -69.83 -41.94
N ALA A 21 26.73 -68.65 -41.84
CA ALA A 21 26.84 -67.82 -40.67
C ALA A 21 26.34 -68.54 -39.40
N THR A 22 27.04 -68.35 -38.28
CA THR A 22 26.62 -68.91 -36.99
C THR A 22 25.47 -68.08 -36.38
N ASP A 23 24.65 -68.71 -35.53
CA ASP A 23 23.57 -68.02 -34.80
C ASP A 23 24.05 -66.78 -34.03
N ALA A 24 25.27 -66.83 -33.49
CA ALA A 24 25.88 -65.71 -32.77
C ALA A 24 26.20 -64.53 -33.71
N GLU A 25 26.74 -64.82 -34.90
CA GLU A 25 27.06 -63.81 -35.92
C GLU A 25 25.78 -63.19 -36.51
N LEU A 26 24.76 -64.01 -36.79
CA LEU A 26 23.45 -63.55 -37.26
C LEU A 26 22.75 -62.67 -36.22
N ARG A 27 22.73 -63.10 -34.96
CA ARG A 27 22.16 -62.32 -33.85
C ARG A 27 22.88 -60.98 -33.68
N GLN A 28 24.20 -60.96 -33.82
CA GLN A 28 24.97 -59.72 -33.79
C GLN A 28 24.61 -58.79 -34.96
N ALA A 29 24.46 -59.33 -36.18
CA ALA A 29 24.08 -58.57 -37.36
C ALA A 29 22.64 -58.02 -37.29
N VAL A 30 21.69 -58.81 -36.76
CA VAL A 30 20.31 -58.38 -36.48
C VAL A 30 20.28 -57.25 -35.46
N ARG A 31 21.00 -57.40 -34.35
CA ARG A 31 21.12 -56.34 -33.32
C ARG A 31 21.76 -55.08 -33.91
N ALA A 32 22.77 -55.20 -34.76
CA ALA A 32 23.38 -54.07 -35.44
C ALA A 32 22.38 -53.36 -36.37
N THR A 33 21.61 -54.11 -37.14
CA THR A 33 20.58 -53.59 -38.07
C THR A 33 19.44 -52.87 -37.31
N LEU A 34 18.93 -53.47 -36.24
CA LEU A 34 17.96 -52.83 -35.33
C LEU A 34 18.52 -51.53 -34.71
N THR A 35 19.79 -51.56 -34.30
CA THR A 35 20.49 -50.37 -33.76
C THR A 35 20.61 -49.26 -34.80
N LEU A 36 20.89 -49.60 -36.06
CA LEU A 36 20.90 -48.63 -37.17
C LEU A 36 19.54 -47.98 -37.38
N LYS A 37 18.44 -48.75 -37.30
CA LYS A 37 17.07 -48.18 -37.39
C LYS A 37 16.78 -47.20 -36.26
N ALA A 38 17.18 -47.51 -35.02
CA ALA A 38 17.04 -46.57 -33.90
C ALA A 38 17.96 -45.33 -34.03
N ASN A 39 19.17 -45.50 -34.58
CA ASN A 39 20.13 -44.41 -34.79
C ASN A 39 19.64 -43.36 -35.81
N ALA A 40 18.65 -43.68 -36.65
CA ALA A 40 18.02 -42.70 -37.53
C ALA A 40 17.42 -41.51 -36.77
N ILE A 41 16.89 -41.73 -35.56
CA ILE A 41 16.30 -40.69 -34.69
C ILE A 41 17.34 -39.63 -34.28
N PRO A 42 18.44 -39.98 -33.57
CA PRO A 42 19.44 -39.01 -33.15
C PRO A 42 20.24 -38.43 -34.33
N LEU A 43 20.43 -39.18 -35.42
CA LEU A 43 21.06 -38.65 -36.64
C LEU A 43 20.21 -37.56 -37.28
N TRP A 44 18.91 -37.80 -37.43
CA TRP A 44 17.98 -36.79 -37.94
C TRP A 44 17.94 -35.57 -37.02
N ALA A 45 17.80 -35.77 -35.70
CA ALA A 45 17.76 -34.67 -34.74
C ALA A 45 19.01 -33.76 -34.82
N ARG A 46 20.22 -34.36 -34.90
CA ARG A 46 21.48 -33.61 -35.04
C ARG A 46 21.58 -32.88 -36.37
N ALA A 47 21.10 -33.47 -37.46
CA ALA A 47 21.09 -32.83 -38.77
C ALA A 47 20.14 -31.62 -38.80
N THR A 48 18.94 -31.78 -38.25
CA THR A 48 17.91 -30.74 -38.15
C THR A 48 18.31 -29.62 -37.18
N ALA A 49 19.05 -29.92 -36.11
CA ALA A 49 19.50 -28.93 -35.12
C ALA A 49 20.60 -27.98 -35.64
N LYS A 50 21.07 -28.14 -36.89
CA LYS A 50 22.05 -27.23 -37.50
C LYS A 50 21.41 -25.84 -37.73
N PRO A 51 22.13 -24.74 -37.47
CA PRO A 51 21.59 -23.39 -37.61
C PRO A 51 20.89 -23.11 -38.95
N ALA A 52 21.54 -23.45 -40.06
CA ALA A 52 20.98 -23.25 -41.41
C ALA A 52 19.65 -24.00 -41.65
N SER A 53 19.46 -25.15 -41.00
CA SER A 53 18.21 -25.91 -41.08
C SER A 53 17.12 -25.24 -40.23
N LEU A 54 17.47 -24.76 -39.04
CA LEU A 54 16.51 -24.12 -38.13
C LEU A 54 16.08 -22.72 -38.60
N ASP A 55 16.94 -21.98 -39.31
CA ASP A 55 16.64 -20.60 -39.73
C ASP A 55 15.41 -20.53 -40.65
N GLY A 56 15.22 -21.52 -41.55
CA GLY A 56 14.02 -21.62 -42.38
C GLY A 56 12.74 -21.88 -41.58
N HIS A 57 12.82 -22.72 -40.55
CA HIS A 57 11.69 -23.05 -39.67
C HIS A 57 11.35 -21.94 -38.67
N LEU A 58 12.32 -21.07 -38.35
CA LEU A 58 12.19 -19.97 -37.39
C LEU A 58 12.19 -18.59 -38.07
N GLN A 59 11.91 -18.51 -39.38
CA GLN A 59 11.92 -17.26 -40.14
C GLN A 59 10.96 -16.20 -39.57
N HIS A 60 9.89 -16.62 -38.90
CA HIS A 60 8.90 -15.76 -38.25
C HIS A 60 9.40 -15.12 -36.95
N VAL A 61 10.45 -15.68 -36.34
CA VAL A 61 11.10 -15.09 -35.16
C VAL A 61 12.09 -14.02 -35.63
N PRO A 62 12.09 -12.82 -35.01
CA PRO A 62 13.02 -11.75 -35.36
C PRO A 62 14.49 -12.20 -35.36
N GLU A 63 15.23 -11.78 -36.38
CA GLU A 63 16.66 -12.07 -36.49
C GLU A 63 17.46 -11.46 -35.32
N GLY A 64 18.59 -12.09 -34.98
CA GLY A 64 19.46 -11.64 -33.90
C GLY A 64 19.24 -12.46 -32.61
N PRO A 65 19.21 -11.80 -31.43
CA PRO A 65 19.19 -12.50 -30.14
C PRO A 65 17.97 -13.42 -29.94
N ARG A 66 16.77 -13.01 -30.39
CA ARG A 66 15.54 -13.82 -30.25
C ARG A 66 15.64 -15.13 -31.03
N ARG A 67 15.98 -15.08 -32.33
CA ARG A 67 16.16 -16.29 -33.15
C ARG A 67 17.32 -17.15 -32.64
N ALA A 68 18.39 -16.56 -32.12
CA ALA A 68 19.47 -17.31 -31.48
C ALA A 68 19.01 -18.10 -30.25
N LEU A 69 18.19 -17.48 -29.38
CA LEU A 69 17.58 -18.15 -28.22
C LEU A 69 16.69 -19.33 -28.65
N TRP A 70 15.78 -19.11 -29.61
CA TRP A 70 14.92 -20.17 -30.12
C TRP A 70 15.67 -21.33 -30.76
N ARG A 71 16.77 -21.07 -31.48
CA ARG A 71 17.65 -22.14 -31.98
C ARG A 71 18.22 -22.97 -30.84
N GLY A 72 18.67 -22.33 -29.77
CA GLY A 72 19.14 -23.02 -28.55
C GLY A 72 18.05 -23.89 -27.93
N LEU A 73 16.84 -23.34 -27.76
CA LEU A 73 15.70 -24.06 -27.18
C LEU A 73 15.29 -25.28 -28.03
N VAL A 74 15.13 -25.09 -29.35
CA VAL A 74 14.75 -26.16 -30.28
C VAL A 74 15.81 -27.26 -30.29
N LYS A 75 17.09 -26.90 -30.29
CA LYS A 75 18.19 -27.87 -30.20
C LYS A 75 18.12 -28.68 -28.91
N SER A 76 18.04 -28.03 -27.76
CA SER A 76 17.98 -28.69 -26.45
C SER A 76 16.75 -29.59 -26.33
N TRP A 77 15.60 -29.13 -26.85
CA TRP A 77 14.38 -29.92 -26.89
C TRP A 77 14.50 -31.14 -27.82
N LEU A 78 15.05 -30.98 -29.03
CA LEU A 78 15.28 -32.08 -29.98
C LEU A 78 16.19 -33.16 -29.39
N GLU A 79 17.28 -32.76 -28.72
CA GLU A 79 18.22 -33.69 -28.08
C GLU A 79 17.53 -34.48 -26.95
N ALA A 80 16.78 -33.79 -26.08
CA ALA A 80 16.03 -34.43 -25.00
C ALA A 80 14.95 -35.38 -25.53
N ARG A 81 14.17 -34.94 -26.53
CA ARG A 81 13.08 -35.73 -27.10
C ARG A 81 13.60 -36.95 -27.86
N ALA A 82 14.70 -36.81 -28.61
CA ALA A 82 15.34 -37.94 -29.28
C ALA A 82 15.84 -38.98 -28.26
N ALA A 83 16.46 -38.54 -27.16
CA ALA A 83 16.92 -39.44 -26.10
C ALA A 83 15.75 -40.18 -25.42
N GLU A 84 14.64 -39.48 -25.14
CA GLU A 84 13.42 -40.06 -24.58
C GLU A 84 12.84 -41.15 -25.48
N LEU A 85 12.72 -40.89 -26.79
CA LEU A 85 12.19 -41.85 -27.75
C LEU A 85 13.09 -43.10 -27.86
N ILE A 86 14.41 -42.93 -27.87
CA ILE A 86 15.35 -44.06 -27.86
C ILE A 86 15.21 -44.90 -26.58
N ALA A 87 15.06 -44.23 -25.43
CA ALA A 87 14.85 -44.92 -24.16
C ALA A 87 13.54 -45.72 -24.15
N ALA A 88 12.49 -45.20 -24.78
CA ALA A 88 11.20 -45.89 -24.92
C ALA A 88 11.26 -47.13 -25.83
N LEU A 89 12.17 -47.16 -26.80
CA LEU A 89 12.36 -48.31 -27.70
C LEU A 89 13.15 -49.47 -27.06
N ARG A 90 14.05 -49.19 -26.12
CA ARG A 90 14.96 -50.18 -25.50
C ARG A 90 14.27 -51.47 -25.02
N PRO A 91 13.12 -51.45 -24.32
CA PRO A 91 12.49 -52.66 -23.81
C PRO A 91 12.09 -53.68 -24.88
N GLN A 92 11.91 -53.25 -26.14
CA GLN A 92 11.47 -54.10 -27.26
C GLN A 92 12.65 -54.71 -28.03
N PHE A 93 13.88 -54.32 -27.71
CA PHE A 93 15.05 -54.62 -28.52
C PHE A 93 15.39 -56.12 -28.53
N ASP A 94 15.45 -56.75 -27.36
CA ASP A 94 15.81 -58.16 -27.24
C ASP A 94 14.71 -59.07 -27.80
N SER A 95 13.42 -58.79 -27.52
CA SER A 95 12.31 -59.58 -28.07
C SER A 95 12.21 -59.47 -29.60
N SER A 96 12.46 -58.29 -30.16
CA SER A 96 12.49 -58.10 -31.62
C SER A 96 13.70 -58.77 -32.27
N THR A 97 14.82 -58.87 -31.55
CA THR A 97 15.98 -59.66 -31.99
C THR A 97 15.62 -61.14 -32.08
N GLU A 98 14.95 -61.70 -31.06
CA GLU A 98 14.51 -63.10 -31.11
C GLU A 98 13.49 -63.37 -32.23
N ALA A 99 12.53 -62.45 -32.42
CA ALA A 99 11.53 -62.57 -33.46
C ALA A 99 12.16 -62.61 -34.87
N ALA A 100 13.10 -61.70 -35.14
CA ALA A 100 13.85 -61.71 -36.41
C ALA A 100 14.67 -63.00 -36.57
N MET A 101 15.35 -63.45 -35.51
CA MET A 101 16.13 -64.71 -35.53
C MET A 101 15.25 -65.93 -35.84
N GLY A 102 14.02 -66.00 -35.30
CA GLY A 102 13.06 -67.05 -35.63
C GLY A 102 12.74 -67.10 -37.13
N CYS A 103 12.49 -65.94 -37.74
CA CYS A 103 12.25 -65.85 -39.18
C CYS A 103 13.47 -66.24 -40.02
N PHE A 104 14.70 -65.91 -39.58
CA PHE A 104 15.93 -66.32 -40.27
C PHE A 104 16.11 -67.84 -40.33
N VAL A 105 15.72 -68.54 -39.26
CA VAL A 105 15.78 -70.01 -39.16
C VAL A 105 14.75 -70.65 -40.08
N ASP A 106 13.51 -70.13 -40.09
CA ASP A 106 12.40 -70.70 -40.87
C ASP A 106 12.64 -70.63 -42.40
N VAL A 107 13.33 -69.60 -42.88
CA VAL A 107 13.51 -69.33 -44.32
C VAL A 107 14.80 -69.97 -44.90
N LYS A 108 15.67 -70.58 -44.08
CA LYS A 108 16.97 -71.17 -44.52
C LYS A 108 17.77 -70.22 -45.43
N HIS A 109 17.87 -68.98 -44.99
CA HIS A 109 18.24 -67.78 -45.73
C HIS A 109 19.64 -67.75 -46.41
N GLY A 110 20.51 -68.75 -46.21
CA GLY A 110 21.74 -68.92 -46.97
C GLY A 110 22.83 -67.86 -46.79
N LEU A 111 22.76 -66.98 -45.77
CA LEU A 111 23.85 -66.04 -45.48
C LEU A 111 25.08 -66.80 -44.97
N VAL A 112 26.24 -66.44 -45.50
CA VAL A 112 27.53 -67.01 -45.14
C VAL A 112 28.33 -66.04 -44.26
N HIS A 113 29.37 -66.55 -43.61
CA HIS A 113 30.23 -65.76 -42.72
C HIS A 113 30.77 -64.48 -43.39
N GLN A 114 31.10 -64.56 -44.69
CA GLN A 114 31.57 -63.42 -45.46
C GLN A 114 30.54 -62.27 -45.57
N ASP A 115 29.24 -62.58 -45.60
CA ASP A 115 28.18 -61.57 -45.68
C ASP A 115 28.06 -60.73 -44.38
N LEU A 116 28.61 -61.24 -43.26
CA LEU A 116 28.51 -60.66 -41.93
C LEU A 116 29.83 -60.06 -41.41
N LEU A 117 30.89 -60.06 -42.23
CA LEU A 117 32.16 -59.40 -41.95
C LEU A 117 31.96 -57.88 -41.72
N PRO A 118 32.89 -57.17 -41.04
CA PRO A 118 32.63 -55.87 -40.38
C PRO A 118 32.19 -54.71 -41.29
N VAL A 119 32.14 -54.91 -42.61
CA VAL A 119 31.47 -54.05 -43.57
C VAL A 119 30.35 -54.89 -44.18
N LEU A 120 29.14 -54.83 -43.62
CA LEU A 120 27.97 -55.38 -44.29
C LEU A 120 27.92 -54.72 -45.68
N THR A 121 28.01 -55.51 -46.74
CA THR A 121 27.76 -55.00 -48.10
C THR A 121 26.34 -54.45 -48.16
N GLU A 122 26.07 -53.50 -49.06
CA GLU A 122 24.73 -52.92 -49.21
C GLU A 122 23.67 -54.02 -49.43
N ASP A 123 24.01 -55.04 -50.22
CA ASP A 123 23.19 -56.25 -50.45
C ASP A 123 22.94 -57.07 -49.17
N ALA A 124 23.94 -57.23 -48.29
CA ALA A 124 23.78 -57.96 -47.03
C ALA A 124 22.89 -57.18 -46.03
N LEU A 125 23.03 -55.85 -45.99
CA LEU A 125 22.14 -54.97 -45.23
C LEU A 125 20.70 -55.04 -45.75
N GLU A 126 20.47 -54.94 -47.05
CA GLU A 126 19.14 -55.06 -47.64
C GLU A 126 18.48 -56.40 -47.31
N ARG A 127 19.23 -57.50 -47.37
CA ARG A 127 18.73 -58.83 -46.96
C ARG A 127 18.41 -58.89 -45.48
N LEU A 128 19.28 -58.39 -44.60
CA LEU A 128 19.05 -58.37 -43.16
C LEU A 128 17.84 -57.48 -42.79
N GLU A 129 17.65 -56.38 -43.51
CA GLU A 129 16.54 -55.48 -43.30
C GLU A 129 15.18 -56.14 -43.56
N GLN A 130 15.06 -57.07 -44.51
CA GLN A 130 13.79 -57.76 -44.79
C GLN A 130 13.25 -58.54 -43.57
N PHE A 131 14.13 -59.11 -42.76
CA PHE A 131 13.74 -59.89 -41.57
C PHE A 131 13.50 -59.01 -40.34
N VAL A 132 14.12 -57.83 -40.32
CA VAL A 132 14.00 -56.88 -39.21
C VAL A 132 12.83 -55.91 -39.40
N TYR A 133 12.48 -55.60 -40.65
CA TYR A 133 11.50 -54.57 -41.01
C TYR A 133 10.14 -54.76 -40.33
N ASP A 134 9.68 -56.01 -40.21
CA ASP A 134 8.37 -56.33 -39.65
C ASP A 134 8.34 -56.49 -38.12
N THR A 135 9.49 -56.39 -37.45
CA THR A 135 9.57 -56.45 -35.98
C THR A 135 8.95 -55.22 -35.32
N ASP A 136 8.43 -55.40 -34.11
CA ASP A 136 7.83 -54.32 -33.33
C ASP A 136 8.81 -53.15 -33.10
N PHE A 137 10.08 -53.46 -32.81
CA PHE A 137 11.11 -52.43 -32.64
C PHE A 137 11.31 -51.59 -33.90
N ALA A 138 11.43 -52.21 -35.08
CA ALA A 138 11.66 -51.49 -36.32
C ALA A 138 10.45 -50.61 -36.71
N LYS A 139 9.23 -51.16 -36.61
CA LYS A 139 7.98 -50.42 -36.83
C LYS A 139 7.85 -49.23 -35.88
N ASN A 140 8.12 -49.43 -34.60
CA ASN A 140 8.05 -48.37 -33.59
C ASN A 140 9.17 -47.33 -33.77
N ALA A 141 10.38 -47.72 -34.19
CA ALA A 141 11.44 -46.76 -34.49
C ALA A 141 11.07 -45.81 -35.64
N VAL A 142 10.44 -46.34 -36.71
CA VAL A 142 9.91 -45.53 -37.82
C VAL A 142 8.79 -44.62 -37.35
N ALA A 143 7.85 -45.13 -36.55
CA ALA A 143 6.75 -44.35 -35.98
C ALA A 143 7.27 -43.23 -35.05
N CYS A 144 8.25 -43.51 -34.20
CA CYS A 144 8.91 -42.53 -33.33
C CYS A 144 9.60 -41.43 -34.13
N LEU A 145 10.30 -41.76 -35.22
CA LEU A 145 10.92 -40.75 -36.09
C LEU A 145 9.87 -39.87 -36.80
N ALA A 146 8.77 -40.47 -37.27
CA ALA A 146 7.67 -39.72 -37.86
C ALA A 146 7.02 -38.78 -36.82
N SER A 147 6.75 -39.28 -35.61
CA SER A 147 6.22 -38.48 -34.50
C SER A 147 7.16 -37.33 -34.13
N LEU A 148 8.47 -37.58 -34.05
CA LEU A 148 9.46 -36.54 -33.74
C LEU A 148 9.47 -35.41 -34.77
N LYS A 149 9.31 -35.73 -36.07
CA LYS A 149 9.21 -34.74 -37.14
C LYS A 149 7.96 -33.86 -36.98
N VAL A 150 6.82 -34.46 -36.62
CA VAL A 150 5.58 -33.73 -36.35
C VAL A 150 5.73 -32.84 -35.11
N ASP A 151 6.23 -33.40 -34.01
CA ASP A 151 6.47 -32.67 -32.76
C ASP A 151 7.42 -31.48 -32.99
N PHE A 152 8.45 -31.66 -33.83
CA PHE A 152 9.41 -30.61 -34.19
C PHE A 152 8.75 -29.43 -34.92
N LEU A 153 7.91 -29.71 -35.93
CA LEU A 153 7.21 -28.66 -36.66
C LEU A 153 6.22 -27.93 -35.75
N ALA A 154 5.54 -28.65 -34.85
CA ALA A 154 4.67 -28.05 -33.84
C ALA A 154 5.46 -27.15 -32.88
N TYR A 155 6.63 -27.61 -32.41
CA TYR A 155 7.50 -26.82 -31.52
C TYR A 155 8.02 -25.55 -32.21
N CYS A 156 8.42 -25.63 -33.48
CA CYS A 156 8.85 -24.45 -34.24
C CYS A 156 7.70 -23.47 -34.49
N SER A 157 6.51 -23.97 -34.81
CA SER A 157 5.32 -23.13 -35.03
C SER A 157 4.91 -22.39 -33.75
N ARG A 158 5.04 -23.05 -32.59
CA ARG A 158 4.81 -22.47 -31.27
C ARG A 158 5.72 -21.27 -30.98
N ALA A 159 6.93 -21.21 -31.53
CA ALA A 159 7.84 -20.08 -31.33
C ALA A 159 7.21 -18.76 -31.79
N ALA A 160 6.52 -18.75 -32.94
CA ALA A 160 5.84 -17.57 -33.44
C ALA A 160 4.69 -17.12 -32.51
N GLU A 161 3.90 -18.08 -32.01
CA GLU A 161 2.82 -17.82 -31.06
C GLU A 161 3.34 -17.19 -29.75
N LEU A 162 4.44 -17.73 -29.22
CA LEU A 162 5.02 -17.26 -27.96
C LEU A 162 5.73 -15.92 -28.10
N GLU A 163 6.39 -15.65 -29.24
CA GLU A 163 6.96 -14.34 -29.51
C GLU A 163 5.86 -13.28 -29.68
N ALA A 164 4.78 -13.58 -30.40
CA ALA A 164 3.65 -12.66 -30.52
C ALA A 164 3.02 -12.36 -29.15
N TYR A 165 2.85 -13.38 -28.30
CA TYR A 165 2.34 -13.20 -26.94
C TYR A 165 3.31 -12.40 -26.05
N LEU A 166 4.61 -12.63 -26.17
CA LEU A 166 5.63 -11.86 -25.45
C LEU A 166 5.61 -10.39 -25.87
N GLU A 167 5.51 -10.12 -27.16
CA GLU A 167 5.44 -8.77 -27.73
C GLU A 167 4.19 -8.03 -27.25
N GLU A 168 3.00 -8.66 -27.33
CA GLU A 168 1.76 -8.08 -26.80
C GLU A 168 1.88 -7.70 -25.32
N ARG A 169 2.46 -8.57 -24.50
CA ARG A 169 2.66 -8.32 -23.06
C ARG A 169 3.72 -7.26 -22.79
N ARG A 170 4.76 -7.19 -23.61
CA ARG A 170 5.77 -6.14 -23.55
C ARG A 170 5.16 -4.78 -23.86
N ASP A 171 4.36 -4.68 -24.93
CA ASP A 171 3.72 -3.43 -25.32
C ASP A 171 2.73 -2.95 -24.25
N SER A 172 1.96 -3.89 -23.67
CA SER A 172 1.07 -3.59 -22.54
C SER A 172 1.84 -3.03 -21.34
N LEU A 173 3.00 -3.60 -20.99
CA LEU A 173 3.86 -3.10 -19.92
C LEU A 173 4.44 -1.72 -20.26
N VAL A 174 4.92 -1.51 -21.49
CA VAL A 174 5.45 -0.23 -21.95
C VAL A 174 4.40 0.87 -21.86
N GLN A 175 3.16 0.58 -22.27
CA GLN A 175 2.04 1.49 -22.13
C GLN A 175 1.75 1.79 -20.66
N ALA A 176 1.66 0.77 -19.80
CA ALA A 176 1.41 0.95 -18.36
C ALA A 176 2.52 1.79 -17.69
N HIS A 177 3.78 1.61 -18.09
CA HIS A 177 4.91 2.46 -17.67
C HIS A 177 4.75 3.92 -18.09
N ALA A 178 4.35 4.17 -19.34
CA ALA A 178 4.15 5.52 -19.86
C ALA A 178 3.00 6.24 -19.13
N GLU A 179 1.89 5.54 -18.88
CA GLU A 179 0.76 6.06 -18.13
C GLU A 179 1.12 6.35 -16.67
N LEU A 180 1.86 5.44 -16.01
CA LEU A 180 2.35 5.66 -14.65
C LEU A 180 3.28 6.89 -14.57
N LYS A 181 4.24 7.01 -15.49
CA LYS A 181 5.14 8.18 -15.58
C LYS A 181 4.35 9.49 -15.74
N THR A 182 3.32 9.49 -16.58
CA THR A 182 2.44 10.65 -16.77
C THR A 182 1.72 11.02 -15.46
N ALA A 183 1.15 10.03 -14.77
CA ALA A 183 0.50 10.24 -13.48
C ALA A 183 1.47 10.77 -12.40
N MET A 184 2.71 10.26 -12.38
CA MET A 184 3.76 10.76 -11.50
C MET A 184 4.12 12.23 -11.79
N GLN A 185 4.25 12.60 -13.07
CA GLN A 185 4.49 13.99 -13.47
C GLN A 185 3.34 14.92 -13.05
N GLN A 186 2.10 14.49 -13.24
CA GLN A 186 0.91 15.24 -12.78
C GLN A 186 0.91 15.40 -11.25
N ALA A 187 1.23 14.35 -10.51
CA ALA A 187 1.37 14.40 -9.06
C ALA A 187 2.46 15.36 -8.60
N SER A 188 3.65 15.31 -9.21
CA SER A 188 4.74 16.25 -8.92
C SER A 188 4.38 17.70 -9.28
N ALA A 189 3.70 17.92 -10.40
CA ALA A 189 3.22 19.25 -10.78
C ALA A 189 2.20 19.79 -9.77
N GLN A 190 1.25 18.96 -9.31
CA GLN A 190 0.28 19.39 -8.31
C GLN A 190 0.94 19.71 -6.97
N LYS A 191 1.96 18.95 -6.56
CA LYS A 191 2.78 19.28 -5.39
C LYS A 191 3.48 20.64 -5.55
N GLN A 192 4.07 20.91 -6.71
CA GLN A 192 4.68 22.22 -6.98
C GLN A 192 3.68 23.36 -6.91
N ARG A 193 2.44 23.16 -7.38
CA ARG A 193 1.36 24.16 -7.28
C ARG A 193 0.98 24.45 -5.82
N VAL A 194 0.94 23.45 -4.95
CA VAL A 194 0.74 23.65 -3.50
C VAL A 194 1.84 24.54 -2.92
N THR A 195 3.10 24.31 -3.30
CA THR A 195 4.24 25.12 -2.86
C THR A 195 4.19 26.55 -3.42
N GLN A 196 3.90 26.71 -4.71
CA GLN A 196 3.75 28.03 -5.35
C GLN A 196 2.60 28.84 -4.73
N ALA A 197 1.53 28.17 -4.31
CA ALA A 197 0.41 28.80 -3.60
C ALA A 197 0.74 29.15 -2.13
N GLY A 198 1.94 28.81 -1.62
CA GLY A 198 2.30 29.07 -0.22
C GLY A 198 1.56 28.19 0.80
N LEU A 199 0.94 27.09 0.36
CA LEU A 199 0.04 26.27 1.19
C LEU A 199 0.72 25.04 1.81
N THR A 200 2.02 24.87 1.61
CA THR A 200 2.77 23.69 2.07
C THR A 200 2.59 23.41 3.57
N LEU A 201 2.60 24.44 4.42
CA LEU A 201 2.41 24.28 5.86
C LEU A 201 1.01 23.72 6.22
N PHE A 202 -0.02 24.03 5.43
CA PHE A 202 -1.37 23.58 5.72
C PHE A 202 -1.64 22.19 5.13
N LEU A 203 -1.13 21.93 3.93
CA LEU A 203 -1.35 20.66 3.24
C LEU A 203 -0.24 19.63 3.46
N GLU A 204 0.72 19.89 4.36
CA GLU A 204 1.89 19.03 4.60
C GLU A 204 1.55 17.54 4.76
N PRO A 205 0.55 17.12 5.59
CA PRO A 205 0.26 15.69 5.74
C PRO A 205 -0.20 15.05 4.42
N ARG A 206 -0.90 15.82 3.57
CA ARG A 206 -1.35 15.35 2.25
C ARG A 206 -0.20 15.29 1.25
N VAL A 207 0.71 16.27 1.30
CA VAL A 207 1.92 16.30 0.46
C VAL A 207 2.87 15.17 0.83
N GLN A 208 3.10 14.92 2.12
CA GLN A 208 3.94 13.81 2.59
C GLN A 208 3.38 12.44 2.19
N ALA A 209 2.06 12.25 2.30
CA ALA A 209 1.42 11.02 1.84
C ALA A 209 1.61 10.82 0.32
N LEU A 210 1.52 11.89 -0.48
CA LEU A 210 1.79 11.83 -1.91
C LEU A 210 3.26 11.52 -2.21
N ASP A 211 4.21 12.06 -1.46
CA ASP A 211 5.65 11.80 -1.63
C ASP A 211 6.00 10.33 -1.40
N GLY A 212 5.40 9.69 -0.39
CA GLY A 212 5.54 8.26 -0.17
C GLY A 212 5.07 7.42 -1.36
N LEU A 213 3.94 7.80 -1.96
CA LEU A 213 3.38 7.12 -3.12
C LEU A 213 4.17 7.38 -4.41
N LEU A 214 4.70 8.60 -4.60
CA LEU A 214 5.60 8.93 -5.71
C LEU A 214 6.89 8.11 -5.64
N THR A 215 7.45 7.95 -4.44
CA THR A 215 8.64 7.13 -4.22
C THR A 215 8.37 5.66 -4.55
N ALA A 216 7.23 5.11 -4.09
CA ALA A 216 6.82 3.75 -4.42
C ALA A 216 6.58 3.55 -5.93
N ALA A 217 5.92 4.49 -6.59
CA ALA A 217 5.69 4.46 -8.04
C ALA A 217 7.02 4.53 -8.83
N GLN A 218 7.96 5.38 -8.40
CA GLN A 218 9.28 5.49 -9.01
C GLN A 218 10.07 4.18 -8.89
N LYS A 219 9.94 3.49 -7.75
CA LYS A 219 10.55 2.17 -7.56
C LYS A 219 9.99 1.14 -8.53
N VAL A 220 8.68 1.10 -8.76
CA VAL A 220 8.06 0.21 -9.77
C VAL A 220 8.67 0.44 -11.15
N VAL A 221 8.78 1.70 -11.58
CA VAL A 221 9.34 2.04 -12.90
C VAL A 221 10.82 1.63 -13.05
N ILE A 222 11.61 1.74 -11.98
CA ILE A 222 13.04 1.39 -11.99
C ILE A 222 13.24 -0.13 -11.93
N ASP A 223 12.53 -0.80 -11.02
CA ASP A 223 12.76 -2.22 -10.72
C ASP A 223 12.13 -3.15 -11.78
N GLN A 224 11.13 -2.69 -12.54
CA GLN A 224 10.33 -3.51 -13.46
C GLN A 224 10.50 -3.10 -14.92
N THR A 225 11.74 -2.84 -15.36
CA THR A 225 11.98 -2.48 -16.77
C THR A 225 11.60 -3.64 -17.72
N PRO A 226 11.01 -3.36 -18.89
CA PRO A 226 10.65 -4.40 -19.86
C PRO A 226 11.82 -5.31 -20.24
N ASP A 227 13.01 -4.74 -20.47
CA ASP A 227 14.19 -5.50 -20.89
C ASP A 227 14.69 -6.46 -19.80
N LEU A 228 14.63 -6.06 -18.53
CA LEU A 228 14.98 -6.92 -17.39
C LEU A 228 14.01 -8.09 -17.30
N LEU A 229 12.71 -7.83 -17.41
CA LEU A 229 11.67 -8.86 -17.28
C LEU A 229 11.69 -9.84 -18.47
N ILE A 230 11.97 -9.37 -19.69
CA ILE A 230 12.20 -10.23 -20.85
C ILE A 230 13.40 -11.14 -20.61
N THR A 231 14.50 -10.62 -20.08
CA THR A 231 15.68 -11.43 -19.73
C THR A 231 15.35 -12.54 -18.71
N GLN A 232 14.45 -12.26 -17.76
CA GLN A 232 13.97 -13.27 -16.80
C GLN A 232 13.13 -14.35 -17.48
N VAL A 233 12.22 -13.98 -18.39
CA VAL A 233 11.44 -14.93 -19.20
C VAL A 233 12.37 -15.82 -20.02
N ASP A 234 13.36 -15.24 -20.69
CA ASP A 234 14.35 -15.95 -21.50
C ASP A 234 15.17 -16.96 -20.69
N THR A 235 15.56 -16.56 -19.49
CA THR A 235 16.27 -17.44 -18.55
C THR A 235 15.39 -18.61 -18.14
N ALA A 236 14.12 -18.36 -17.81
CA ALA A 236 13.17 -19.41 -17.44
C ALA A 236 12.92 -20.40 -18.60
N TRP A 237 12.78 -19.89 -19.83
CA TRP A 237 12.63 -20.74 -21.01
C TRP A 237 13.86 -21.60 -21.26
N THR A 238 15.06 -21.04 -21.10
CA THR A 238 16.33 -21.76 -21.29
C THR A 238 16.53 -22.86 -20.25
N GLN A 239 16.04 -22.67 -19.02
CA GLN A 239 16.10 -23.66 -17.96
C GLN A 239 15.09 -24.80 -18.13
N ALA A 240 14.00 -24.58 -18.87
CA ALA A 240 12.94 -25.56 -19.09
C ALA A 240 12.55 -25.68 -20.58
N PRO A 241 13.45 -26.15 -21.47
CA PRO A 241 13.20 -26.20 -22.91
C PRO A 241 12.08 -27.18 -23.31
N THR A 242 11.74 -28.13 -22.44
CA THR A 242 10.65 -29.10 -22.62
C THR A 242 9.31 -28.63 -22.07
N ALA A 243 9.23 -27.42 -21.49
CA ALA A 243 7.99 -26.85 -20.98
C ALA A 243 6.92 -26.72 -22.06
N THR A 244 5.64 -26.82 -21.66
CA THR A 244 4.52 -26.69 -22.58
C THR A 244 4.32 -25.23 -23.00
N ALA A 245 3.54 -25.00 -24.07
CA ALA A 245 3.16 -23.64 -24.47
C ALA A 245 2.44 -22.89 -23.33
N ALA A 246 1.60 -23.60 -22.58
CA ALA A 246 0.86 -23.04 -21.45
C ALA A 246 1.82 -22.58 -20.34
N ASP A 247 2.82 -23.41 -19.98
CA ASP A 247 3.82 -23.06 -18.96
C ASP A 247 4.66 -21.85 -19.39
N GLN A 248 5.06 -21.79 -20.65
CA GLN A 248 5.83 -20.66 -21.20
C GLN A 248 5.01 -19.37 -21.22
N LYS A 249 3.72 -19.42 -21.58
CA LYS A 249 2.80 -18.27 -21.46
C LYS A 249 2.55 -17.86 -20.02
N ALA A 250 2.45 -18.82 -19.10
CA ALA A 250 2.31 -18.55 -17.68
C ALA A 250 3.55 -17.82 -17.13
N ALA A 251 4.76 -18.19 -17.57
CA ALA A 251 5.99 -17.48 -17.24
C ALA A 251 5.98 -16.02 -17.77
N ILE A 252 5.59 -15.80 -19.03
CA ILE A 252 5.41 -14.43 -19.58
C ILE A 252 4.43 -13.63 -18.71
N THR A 253 3.28 -14.20 -18.39
CA THR A 253 2.22 -13.53 -17.62
C THR A 253 2.68 -13.21 -16.20
N SER A 254 3.35 -14.16 -15.56
CA SER A 254 3.89 -14.01 -14.21
C SER A 254 4.91 -12.87 -14.13
N SER A 255 5.77 -12.72 -15.14
CA SER A 255 6.75 -11.64 -15.21
C SER A 255 6.15 -10.32 -15.71
N LEU A 256 5.81 -10.24 -17.01
CA LEU A 256 5.40 -8.99 -17.66
C LEU A 256 3.97 -8.58 -17.26
N GLY A 257 3.04 -9.53 -17.21
CA GLY A 257 1.64 -9.27 -16.86
C GLY A 257 1.49 -8.74 -15.42
N SER A 258 2.17 -9.36 -14.46
CA SER A 258 2.18 -8.89 -13.07
C SER A 258 2.81 -7.50 -12.94
N ALA A 259 3.89 -7.22 -13.69
CA ALA A 259 4.52 -5.90 -13.69
C ALA A 259 3.60 -4.80 -14.25
N ALA A 260 2.87 -5.10 -15.33
CA ALA A 260 1.86 -4.18 -15.87
C ALA A 260 0.76 -3.89 -14.82
N ALA A 261 0.28 -4.93 -14.13
CA ALA A 261 -0.68 -4.78 -13.05
C ALA A 261 -0.15 -3.94 -11.88
N HIS A 262 1.13 -4.09 -11.49
CA HIS A 262 1.75 -3.24 -10.48
C HIS A 262 1.80 -1.77 -10.90
N CYS A 263 2.07 -1.49 -12.17
CA CYS A 263 2.03 -0.14 -12.71
C CYS A 263 0.63 0.47 -12.62
N ASP A 264 -0.40 -0.31 -12.96
CA ASP A 264 -1.79 0.12 -12.86
C ASP A 264 -2.23 0.37 -11.41
N ILE A 265 -1.84 -0.50 -10.48
CA ILE A 265 -2.11 -0.31 -9.05
C ILE A 265 -1.42 0.95 -8.54
N ALA A 266 -0.14 1.16 -8.86
CA ALA A 266 0.60 2.36 -8.47
C ALA A 266 -0.05 3.63 -9.05
N ARG A 267 -0.46 3.59 -10.33
CA ARG A 267 -1.19 4.67 -10.99
C ARG A 267 -2.52 4.97 -10.29
N GLY A 268 -3.29 3.93 -9.97
CA GLY A 268 -4.55 4.03 -9.22
C GLY A 268 -4.37 4.71 -7.85
N ASN A 269 -3.32 4.32 -7.12
CA ASN A 269 -3.00 4.86 -5.80
C ASN A 269 -2.64 6.36 -5.82
N LEU A 270 -2.13 6.89 -6.94
CA LEU A 270 -1.82 8.32 -7.07
C LEU A 270 -3.07 9.20 -7.28
N LYS A 271 -4.17 8.66 -7.85
CA LYS A 271 -5.33 9.47 -8.27
C LYS A 271 -5.97 10.25 -7.13
N LEU A 272 -6.38 9.57 -6.06
CA LEU A 272 -7.10 10.20 -4.95
C LEU A 272 -6.23 11.21 -4.17
N PRO A 273 -4.97 10.91 -3.82
CA PRO A 273 -4.06 11.89 -3.21
C PRO A 273 -3.86 13.15 -4.06
N VAL A 274 -3.71 13.02 -5.38
CA VAL A 274 -3.61 14.18 -6.28
C VAL A 274 -4.87 15.03 -6.25
N LEU A 275 -6.06 14.41 -6.30
CA LEU A 275 -7.33 15.12 -6.15
C LEU A 275 -7.45 15.84 -4.79
N ARG A 276 -6.92 15.25 -3.72
CA ARG A 276 -6.92 15.83 -2.37
C ARG A 276 -5.99 17.04 -2.21
N ILE A 277 -5.15 17.34 -3.20
CA ILE A 277 -4.38 18.58 -3.30
C ILE A 277 -4.65 19.32 -4.61
N GLY A 278 -5.74 18.96 -5.30
CA GLY A 278 -6.17 19.50 -6.59
C GLY A 278 -6.68 20.94 -6.52
N ASP A 279 -7.07 21.48 -7.66
CA ASP A 279 -7.48 22.88 -7.80
C ASP A 279 -8.64 23.30 -6.89
N PRO A 280 -9.70 22.49 -6.70
CA PRO A 280 -10.76 22.84 -5.76
C PRO A 280 -10.23 23.03 -4.33
N VAL A 281 -9.25 22.22 -3.93
CA VAL A 281 -8.61 22.30 -2.62
C VAL A 281 -7.73 23.55 -2.54
N LEU A 282 -6.95 23.85 -3.58
CA LEU A 282 -6.13 25.07 -3.64
C LEU A 282 -6.99 26.33 -3.55
N VAL A 283 -8.13 26.38 -4.24
CA VAL A 283 -9.09 27.49 -4.18
C VAL A 283 -9.70 27.60 -2.78
N GLN A 284 -10.14 26.48 -2.19
CA GLN A 284 -10.68 26.46 -0.84
C GLN A 284 -9.70 27.03 0.18
N PHE A 285 -8.41 26.68 0.08
CA PHE A 285 -7.39 27.12 1.02
C PHE A 285 -6.65 28.39 0.60
N GLN A 286 -7.01 29.02 -0.52
CA GLN A 286 -6.40 30.25 -1.00
C GLN A 286 -6.32 31.37 0.06
N PRO A 287 -7.32 31.58 0.94
CA PRO A 287 -7.19 32.58 2.02
C PRO A 287 -6.01 32.33 2.97
N LEU A 288 -5.51 31.10 3.08
CA LEU A 288 -4.36 30.81 3.93
C LEU A 288 -3.02 31.19 3.29
N SER A 289 -2.98 31.43 1.98
CA SER A 289 -1.76 31.78 1.23
C SER A 289 -1.17 33.15 1.61
N ALA A 290 -2.01 34.07 2.08
CA ALA A 290 -1.62 35.45 2.40
C ALA A 290 -1.42 35.70 3.90
N LEU A 291 -1.37 34.63 4.72
CA LEU A 291 -1.14 34.77 6.15
C LEU A 291 0.23 35.40 6.41
N PRO A 292 0.33 36.37 7.34
CA PRO A 292 1.58 37.05 7.63
C PRO A 292 2.65 36.06 8.08
N ALA A 293 3.81 36.09 7.43
CA ALA A 293 4.93 35.19 7.68
C ALA A 293 5.68 35.47 8.99
N ASN A 294 5.06 36.17 9.95
CA ASN A 294 5.64 36.44 11.25
C ASN A 294 5.73 35.14 12.08
N ASP A 295 6.71 35.09 12.99
CA ASP A 295 7.01 33.86 13.72
C ASP A 295 5.86 33.42 14.62
N ALA A 296 5.15 34.37 15.24
CA ALA A 296 3.99 34.09 16.08
C ALA A 296 2.87 33.39 15.29
N GLY A 297 2.59 33.86 14.08
CA GLY A 297 1.57 33.26 13.22
C GLY A 297 1.95 31.87 12.71
N LYS A 298 3.22 31.68 12.31
CA LYS A 298 3.73 30.36 11.92
C LYS A 298 3.67 29.36 13.08
N ILE A 299 4.08 29.77 14.29
CA ILE A 299 4.02 28.96 15.50
C ILE A 299 2.57 28.60 15.82
N GLY A 300 1.67 29.58 15.81
CA GLY A 300 0.24 29.39 16.06
C GLY A 300 -0.38 28.40 15.08
N CYS A 301 -0.20 28.60 13.78
CA CYS A 301 -0.70 27.68 12.75
C CYS A 301 -0.15 26.26 12.91
N THR A 302 1.17 26.12 13.10
CA THR A 302 1.83 24.80 13.20
C THR A 302 1.37 24.04 14.44
N ALA A 303 1.33 24.70 15.59
CA ALA A 303 0.95 24.08 16.86
C ALA A 303 -0.54 23.68 16.88
N MET A 304 -1.42 24.56 16.38
CA MET A 304 -2.86 24.29 16.32
C MET A 304 -3.19 23.20 15.29
N ARG A 305 -2.51 23.19 14.14
CA ARG A 305 -2.60 22.08 13.17
C ARG A 305 -2.18 20.76 13.81
N LYS A 306 -1.11 20.73 14.61
CA LYS A 306 -0.67 19.52 15.31
C LYS A 306 -1.70 19.05 16.35
N ALA A 307 -2.34 19.98 17.06
CA ALA A 307 -3.33 19.65 18.07
C ALA A 307 -4.66 19.16 17.47
N PHE A 308 -5.10 19.76 16.36
CA PHE A 308 -6.47 19.61 15.87
C PHE A 308 -6.60 19.07 14.45
N GLY A 309 -5.52 19.07 13.67
CA GLY A 309 -5.51 18.54 12.30
C GLY A 309 -6.40 19.33 11.33
N GLU A 310 -7.09 18.58 10.47
CA GLU A 310 -7.93 19.09 9.37
C GLU A 310 -9.07 20.03 9.83
N PRO A 311 -9.83 19.75 10.91
CA PRO A 311 -10.85 20.67 11.44
C PRO A 311 -10.37 22.11 11.61
N TRP A 312 -9.17 22.32 12.16
CA TRP A 312 -8.59 23.65 12.34
C TRP A 312 -8.35 24.36 11.01
N ILE A 313 -7.76 23.65 10.04
CA ILE A 313 -7.44 24.22 8.73
C ILE A 313 -8.73 24.62 8.00
N ARG A 314 -9.78 23.79 8.07
CA ARG A 314 -11.09 24.09 7.46
C ARG A 314 -11.74 25.32 8.08
N ALA A 315 -11.75 25.40 9.41
CA ALA A 315 -12.33 26.55 10.12
C ALA A 315 -11.63 27.87 9.74
N LEU A 316 -10.30 27.85 9.55
CA LEU A 316 -9.57 29.01 9.07
C LEU A 316 -9.88 29.34 7.60
N SER A 317 -9.98 28.34 6.72
CA SER A 317 -10.16 28.56 5.27
C SER A 317 -11.43 29.34 4.91
N ALA A 318 -12.45 29.33 5.76
CA ALA A 318 -13.70 30.05 5.57
C ALA A 318 -13.65 31.53 5.96
N LEU A 319 -12.53 32.02 6.50
CA LEU A 319 -12.42 33.36 7.05
C LEU A 319 -11.75 34.37 6.10
N PRO A 320 -12.18 35.64 6.14
CA PRO A 320 -11.49 36.73 5.45
C PRO A 320 -10.15 37.09 6.12
N GLN A 321 -9.24 37.69 5.36
CA GLN A 321 -7.85 37.99 5.78
C GLN A 321 -7.68 38.71 7.13
N PRO A 322 -8.47 39.75 7.47
CA PRO A 322 -8.27 40.45 8.74
C PRO A 322 -8.57 39.57 9.96
N LYS A 323 -9.58 38.69 9.82
CA LYS A 323 -9.96 37.72 10.87
C LYS A 323 -8.91 36.62 10.98
N LEU A 324 -8.46 36.10 9.85
CA LEU A 324 -7.38 35.11 9.77
C LEU A 324 -6.10 35.57 10.48
N SER A 325 -5.59 36.75 10.12
CA SER A 325 -4.35 37.30 10.68
C SER A 325 -4.44 37.47 12.19
N ARG A 326 -5.59 37.91 12.69
CA ARG A 326 -5.85 38.05 14.13
C ARG A 326 -5.82 36.71 14.85
N ILE A 327 -6.58 35.71 14.38
CA ILE A 327 -6.66 34.40 15.04
C ILE A 327 -5.28 33.75 15.09
N VAL A 328 -4.59 33.75 13.96
CA VAL A 328 -3.28 33.13 13.82
C VAL A 328 -2.24 33.80 14.74
N SER A 329 -2.30 35.12 14.88
CA SER A 329 -1.45 35.87 15.82
C SER A 329 -1.80 35.55 17.29
N LEU A 330 -3.08 35.50 17.64
CA LEU A 330 -3.53 35.15 19.00
C LEU A 330 -3.11 33.72 19.37
N CYS A 331 -3.28 32.76 18.47
CA CYS A 331 -2.87 31.36 18.68
C CYS A 331 -1.34 31.17 18.74
N GLY A 332 -0.56 32.18 18.34
CA GLY A 332 0.88 32.23 18.60
C GLY A 332 1.22 32.40 20.08
N LEU A 333 0.30 33.00 20.86
CA LEU A 333 0.46 33.17 22.30
C LEU A 333 0.18 31.87 23.04
N LYS A 334 1.12 31.45 23.91
CA LYS A 334 1.02 30.21 24.67
C LYS A 334 -0.28 30.11 25.48
N MET A 335 -0.70 31.20 26.15
CA MET A 335 -1.93 31.21 26.94
C MET A 335 -3.18 30.87 26.10
N VAL A 336 -3.34 31.46 24.92
CA VAL A 336 -4.52 31.25 24.06
C VAL A 336 -4.53 29.81 23.53
N ARG A 337 -3.38 29.33 23.07
CA ARG A 337 -3.24 27.95 22.58
C ARG A 337 -3.55 26.94 23.67
N ASP A 338 -2.96 27.09 24.86
CA ASP A 338 -3.12 26.14 25.94
C ASP A 338 -4.59 26.13 26.43
N THR A 339 -5.26 27.28 26.45
CA THR A 339 -6.72 27.38 26.70
C THR A 339 -7.54 26.66 25.63
N LEU A 340 -7.23 26.85 24.34
CA LEU A 340 -7.91 26.16 23.23
C LEU A 340 -7.74 24.64 23.32
N VAL A 341 -6.52 24.15 23.53
CA VAL A 341 -6.22 22.71 23.64
C VAL A 341 -6.93 22.10 24.85
N LYS A 342 -6.96 22.82 25.98
CA LYS A 342 -7.70 22.37 27.17
C LYS A 342 -9.22 22.32 26.92
N ARG A 343 -9.77 23.21 26.09
CA ARG A 343 -11.22 23.29 25.87
C ARG A 343 -11.71 22.38 24.74
N LEU A 344 -11.00 22.33 23.62
CA LEU A 344 -11.33 21.54 22.44
C LEU A 344 -10.67 20.17 22.52
N THR A 345 -11.14 19.31 23.42
CA THR A 345 -10.71 17.91 23.45
C THR A 345 -11.16 17.18 22.17
N ALA A 346 -10.67 15.95 21.96
CA ALA A 346 -11.06 15.14 20.78
C ALA A 346 -12.58 14.99 20.64
N GLU A 347 -13.30 14.84 21.76
CA GLU A 347 -14.77 14.73 21.83
C GLU A 347 -15.48 16.02 21.42
N ARG A 348 -14.82 17.17 21.60
CA ARG A 348 -15.39 18.51 21.38
C ARG A 348 -14.82 19.21 20.16
N ILE A 349 -14.10 18.48 19.30
CA ILE A 349 -13.47 19.03 18.10
C ILE A 349 -14.50 19.60 17.11
N HIS A 350 -15.74 19.12 17.15
CA HIS A 350 -16.86 19.62 16.35
C HIS A 350 -17.23 21.07 16.72
N GLU A 351 -16.83 21.58 17.88
CA GLU A 351 -17.04 22.97 18.31
C GLU A 351 -15.95 23.93 17.76
N MET A 352 -15.06 23.47 16.87
CA MET A 352 -13.95 24.27 16.35
C MET A 352 -14.41 25.59 15.72
N ASP A 353 -15.48 25.57 14.92
CA ASP A 353 -16.00 26.78 14.27
C ASP A 353 -16.50 27.80 15.29
N ALA A 354 -17.09 27.35 16.40
CA ALA A 354 -17.52 28.22 17.49
C ALA A 354 -16.33 28.84 18.22
N ALA A 355 -15.28 28.07 18.48
CA ALA A 355 -14.05 28.57 19.07
C ALA A 355 -13.38 29.63 18.18
N VAL A 356 -13.29 29.35 16.89
CA VAL A 356 -12.77 30.28 15.88
C VAL A 356 -13.60 31.55 15.84
N ALA A 357 -14.94 31.46 15.87
CA ALA A 357 -15.80 32.63 15.94
C ALA A 357 -15.53 33.50 17.18
N LEU A 358 -15.32 32.89 18.35
CA LEU A 358 -14.97 33.62 19.58
C LEU A 358 -13.63 34.36 19.47
N LEU A 359 -12.63 33.76 18.80
CA LEU A 359 -11.32 34.38 18.58
C LEU A 359 -11.38 35.52 17.54
N THR A 360 -12.35 35.51 16.62
CA THR A 360 -12.56 36.64 15.69
C THR A 360 -13.16 37.86 16.36
N ALA A 361 -13.75 37.72 17.55
CA ALA A 361 -14.38 38.83 18.24
C ALA A 361 -13.33 39.89 18.63
N PRO A 362 -13.69 41.19 18.63
CA PRO A 362 -12.81 42.25 19.09
C PRO A 362 -12.41 42.05 20.57
N GLY A 363 -11.19 42.50 20.90
CA GLY A 363 -10.57 42.35 22.23
C GLY A 363 -9.06 42.11 22.16
N ASP A 364 -8.39 42.07 23.30
CA ASP A 364 -7.00 41.62 23.44
C ASP A 364 -6.93 40.08 23.65
N ALA A 365 -5.74 39.58 23.98
CA ALA A 365 -5.51 38.17 24.22
C ALA A 365 -6.25 37.64 25.45
N ASP A 366 -6.35 38.43 26.53
CA ASP A 366 -7.01 38.04 27.77
C ASP A 366 -8.53 37.88 27.56
N VAL A 367 -9.15 38.82 26.84
CA VAL A 367 -10.56 38.72 26.45
C VAL A 367 -10.81 37.50 25.56
N ALA A 368 -9.90 37.20 24.63
CA ALA A 368 -10.01 36.02 23.77
C ALA A 368 -9.89 34.72 24.58
N CYS A 369 -8.90 34.62 25.48
CA CYS A 369 -8.73 33.50 26.41
C CYS A 369 -9.98 33.28 27.26
N GLY A 370 -10.52 34.34 27.87
CA GLY A 370 -11.74 34.27 28.69
C GLY A 370 -12.93 33.74 27.88
N LYS A 371 -13.14 34.25 26.67
CA LYS A 371 -14.21 33.78 25.77
C LYS A 371 -14.07 32.29 25.45
N VAL A 372 -12.89 31.83 25.06
CA VAL A 372 -12.65 30.40 24.76
C VAL A 372 -12.82 29.53 26.00
N ALA A 373 -12.28 29.94 27.16
CA ALA A 373 -12.43 29.20 28.41
C ALA A 373 -13.91 29.02 28.79
N SER A 374 -14.74 30.03 28.50
CA SER A 374 -16.18 30.01 28.74
C SER A 374 -17.03 29.34 27.66
N MET A 375 -16.44 28.91 26.54
CA MET A 375 -17.16 28.35 25.40
C MET A 375 -18.00 27.14 25.82
N GLY A 376 -19.27 27.06 25.43
CA GLY A 376 -20.16 25.95 25.76
C GLY A 376 -20.73 25.98 27.19
N TYR A 377 -20.40 27.02 27.97
CA TYR A 377 -21.11 27.33 29.22
C TYR A 377 -22.14 28.41 28.96
N THR A 378 -23.28 28.30 29.63
CA THR A 378 -24.29 29.35 29.55
C THR A 378 -23.94 30.47 30.51
N ARG A 379 -23.62 31.63 29.95
CA ARG A 379 -23.36 32.84 30.73
C ARG A 379 -24.63 33.33 31.38
N ILE A 380 -24.58 33.49 32.71
CA ILE A 380 -25.66 34.06 33.50
C ILE A 380 -25.65 35.57 33.30
N ALA A 381 -26.81 36.13 32.95
CA ALA A 381 -26.95 37.55 32.75
C ALA A 381 -26.65 38.31 34.05
N LEU A 382 -25.87 39.39 33.94
CA LEU A 382 -25.63 40.29 35.06
C LEU A 382 -26.83 41.24 35.21
N PRO A 383 -27.31 41.52 36.43
CA PRO A 383 -28.29 42.56 36.66
C PRO A 383 -27.79 43.93 36.17
N SER A 384 -28.72 44.81 35.79
CA SER A 384 -28.39 46.16 35.31
C SER A 384 -27.49 46.92 36.29
N GLY A 385 -26.45 47.60 35.77
CA GLY A 385 -25.48 48.35 36.56
C GLY A 385 -24.38 47.52 37.24
N VAL A 386 -24.36 46.19 37.03
CA VAL A 386 -23.35 45.29 37.59
C VAL A 386 -22.32 44.91 36.53
N THR A 387 -21.04 44.94 36.92
CA THR A 387 -19.90 44.51 36.10
C THR A 387 -19.21 43.33 36.79
N ALA A 388 -18.94 42.24 36.06
CA ALA A 388 -18.17 41.12 36.61
C ALA A 388 -16.68 41.46 36.61
N ALA A 389 -15.99 41.16 37.72
CA ALA A 389 -14.53 41.29 37.83
C ALA A 389 -13.81 39.98 37.44
N GLY A 390 -14.50 38.85 37.49
CA GLY A 390 -14.05 37.58 36.90
C GLY A 390 -15.18 36.58 36.76
N TRP A 391 -14.87 35.39 36.25
CA TRP A 391 -15.86 34.34 35.96
C TRP A 391 -15.40 32.99 36.51
N GLN A 392 -16.36 32.22 37.04
CA GLN A 392 -16.19 30.84 37.47
C GLN A 392 -17.19 29.92 36.77
N ILE A 393 -16.83 28.65 36.66
CA ILE A 393 -17.65 27.62 36.03
C ILE A 393 -18.26 26.76 37.14
N ILE A 394 -19.59 26.65 37.15
CA ILE A 394 -20.34 25.78 38.07
C ILE A 394 -21.36 24.99 37.25
N GLY A 395 -21.18 23.67 37.16
CA GLY A 395 -22.00 22.82 36.29
C GLY A 395 -21.92 23.29 34.83
N GLN A 396 -23.08 23.59 34.24
CA GLN A 396 -23.21 24.12 32.87
C GLN A 396 -23.21 25.66 32.78
N TRP A 397 -23.02 26.35 33.92
CA TRP A 397 -23.17 27.79 34.04
C TRP A 397 -21.83 28.50 34.15
N LEU A 398 -21.73 29.65 33.47
CA LEU A 398 -20.65 30.61 33.67
C LEU A 398 -21.18 31.77 34.50
N LEU A 399 -20.73 31.83 35.75
CA LEU A 399 -21.16 32.78 36.77
C LEU A 399 -20.03 33.76 37.06
N PRO A 400 -20.31 35.02 37.44
CA PRO A 400 -19.25 35.88 37.95
C PRO A 400 -18.60 35.20 39.16
N ASN A 401 -17.29 35.35 39.36
CA ASN A 401 -16.62 34.94 40.61
C ASN A 401 -16.61 36.09 41.63
N SER A 402 -16.65 37.32 41.13
CA SER A 402 -16.80 38.58 41.82
C SER A 402 -17.45 39.60 40.88
N PHE A 403 -18.08 40.62 41.44
CA PHE A 403 -18.76 41.65 40.68
C PHE A 403 -18.71 42.99 41.41
N ALA A 404 -18.88 44.07 40.65
CA ALA A 404 -18.97 45.42 41.16
C ALA A 404 -20.23 46.10 40.65
N ASP A 405 -20.82 46.91 41.52
CA ASP A 405 -21.75 47.98 41.15
C ASP A 405 -20.97 49.30 41.26
N GLY A 406 -21.41 50.39 40.64
CA GLY A 406 -20.74 51.69 40.73
C GLY A 406 -20.54 52.22 42.16
N ASN A 407 -21.09 51.55 43.17
CA ASN A 407 -21.05 51.92 44.59
C ASN A 407 -20.29 50.92 45.50
N TYR A 408 -20.00 49.69 45.03
CA TYR A 408 -19.30 48.66 45.81
C TYR A 408 -18.69 47.58 44.92
N GLU A 409 -17.69 46.88 45.42
CA GLU A 409 -17.11 45.68 44.80
C GLU A 409 -17.30 44.47 45.71
N THR A 410 -17.34 43.25 45.17
CA THR A 410 -17.26 42.00 45.94
C THR A 410 -15.88 41.38 45.86
N ASP A 411 -15.40 40.76 46.93
CA ASP A 411 -14.21 39.92 46.84
C ASP A 411 -14.47 38.59 46.08
N GLU A 412 -13.42 37.86 45.74
CA GLU A 412 -13.52 36.55 45.08
C GLU A 412 -14.11 35.46 46.01
N ALA A 413 -14.22 35.73 47.32
CA ALA A 413 -14.77 34.79 48.29
C ALA A 413 -16.30 34.83 48.37
N CYS A 414 -16.94 35.91 47.93
CA CYS A 414 -18.38 36.14 48.06
C CYS A 414 -19.27 35.10 47.36
N LEU A 415 -18.75 34.30 46.43
CA LEU A 415 -19.52 33.31 45.68
C LEU A 415 -19.07 31.86 45.92
N LYS A 416 -18.30 31.62 46.99
CA LYS A 416 -17.79 30.28 47.34
C LYS A 416 -18.89 29.28 47.69
N HIS A 417 -19.97 29.75 48.31
CA HIS A 417 -21.08 28.90 48.75
C HIS A 417 -22.13 28.65 47.67
N LEU A 418 -22.00 29.30 46.52
CA LEU A 418 -22.92 29.16 45.38
C LEU A 418 -23.08 27.71 44.90
N HIS A 419 -21.97 26.96 44.88
CA HIS A 419 -21.99 25.56 44.48
C HIS A 419 -22.68 24.66 45.51
N GLN A 420 -22.65 25.05 46.79
CA GLN A 420 -23.33 24.33 47.86
C GLN A 420 -24.83 24.65 47.76
N GLU A 421 -25.21 25.92 47.70
CA GLU A 421 -26.60 26.38 47.71
C GLU A 421 -27.43 26.03 46.46
N LEU A 422 -26.78 25.78 45.31
CA LEU A 422 -27.46 25.42 44.06
C LEU A 422 -27.32 23.92 43.74
N HIS A 423 -28.44 23.26 43.45
CA HIS A 423 -28.45 21.86 43.02
C HIS A 423 -27.70 21.67 41.68
N PRO A 424 -27.03 20.52 41.42
CA PRO A 424 -26.27 20.28 40.19
C PRO A 424 -27.06 20.42 38.87
N GLN A 425 -28.40 20.37 38.92
CA GLN A 425 -29.30 20.41 37.75
C GLN A 425 -30.29 21.59 37.76
N VAL A 426 -29.92 22.74 38.33
CA VAL A 426 -30.78 23.95 38.33
C VAL A 426 -30.98 24.55 36.92
N SER A 427 -32.17 25.10 36.66
CA SER A 427 -32.51 25.79 35.41
C SER A 427 -31.79 27.15 35.28
N LYS A 428 -31.62 27.65 34.05
CA LYS A 428 -31.01 28.96 33.78
C LYS A 428 -31.71 30.09 34.54
N ALA A 429 -33.05 30.10 34.47
CA ALA A 429 -33.87 31.13 35.09
C ALA A 429 -33.72 31.11 36.62
N THR A 430 -33.60 29.93 37.23
CA THR A 430 -33.35 29.79 38.67
C THR A 430 -32.01 30.38 39.06
N VAL A 431 -30.96 30.12 38.27
CA VAL A 431 -29.62 30.66 38.52
C VAL A 431 -29.57 32.17 38.31
N GLU A 432 -30.25 32.69 37.28
CA GLU A 432 -30.39 34.13 37.06
C GLU A 432 -31.16 34.82 38.18
N ALA A 433 -32.25 34.20 38.66
CA ALA A 433 -33.03 34.69 39.78
C ALA A 433 -32.22 34.69 41.09
N TYR A 434 -31.47 33.61 41.36
CA TYR A 434 -30.54 33.54 42.48
C TYR A 434 -29.54 34.69 42.45
N PHE A 435 -28.91 34.90 41.29
CA PHE A 435 -27.88 35.92 41.16
C PHE A 435 -28.46 37.34 41.26
N ALA A 436 -29.65 37.57 40.71
CA ALA A 436 -30.38 38.84 40.86
C ALA A 436 -30.78 39.13 42.32
N ASP A 437 -31.24 38.10 43.05
CA ASP A 437 -31.57 38.19 44.47
C ASP A 437 -30.29 38.53 45.28
N LEU A 438 -29.18 37.86 45.01
CA LEU A 438 -27.89 38.14 45.66
C LEU A 438 -27.43 39.59 45.44
N VAL A 439 -27.43 40.08 44.19
CA VAL A 439 -27.07 41.47 43.89
C VAL A 439 -27.98 42.45 44.64
N THR A 440 -29.28 42.15 44.70
CA THR A 440 -30.25 42.98 45.43
C THR A 440 -29.97 42.98 46.92
N ALA A 441 -29.60 41.83 47.50
CA ALA A 441 -29.19 41.72 48.90
C ALA A 441 -27.96 42.58 49.18
N CYS A 442 -26.91 42.49 48.35
CA CYS A 442 -25.70 43.30 48.49
C CYS A 442 -25.98 44.81 48.40
N ARG A 443 -26.81 45.25 47.45
CA ARG A 443 -27.24 46.66 47.33
C ARG A 443 -27.93 47.15 48.59
N ARG A 444 -28.89 46.39 49.12
CA ARG A 444 -29.63 46.74 50.34
C ARG A 444 -28.70 46.79 51.55
N ALA A 445 -27.82 45.80 51.71
CA ALA A 445 -26.82 45.78 52.78
C ALA A 445 -25.89 47.00 52.70
N ARG A 446 -25.50 47.42 51.49
CA ARG A 446 -24.67 48.61 51.28
C ARG A 446 -25.37 49.92 51.64
N THR A 447 -26.64 50.06 51.26
CA THR A 447 -27.46 51.23 51.64
C THR A 447 -27.57 51.29 53.15
N ALA A 448 -27.91 50.19 53.82
CA ALA A 448 -28.00 50.11 55.28
C ALA A 448 -26.68 50.48 55.97
N TRP A 449 -25.56 49.93 55.50
CA TRP A 449 -24.22 50.27 56.01
C TRP A 449 -23.88 51.76 55.82
N GLY A 450 -24.35 52.38 54.73
CA GLY A 450 -24.19 53.81 54.47
C GLY A 450 -24.89 54.73 55.48
N HIS A 451 -25.94 54.24 56.14
CA HIS A 451 -26.70 54.98 57.16
C HIS A 451 -26.20 54.79 58.59
N GLN A 452 -25.16 53.97 58.82
CA GLN A 452 -24.63 53.71 60.15
C GLN A 452 -23.49 54.67 60.54
N ALA A 453 -23.49 55.08 61.81
CA ALA A 453 -22.47 55.97 62.38
C ALA A 453 -21.10 55.29 62.58
N ASN A 454 -21.06 53.95 62.73
CA ASN A 454 -19.83 53.15 62.87
C ASN A 454 -19.76 52.08 61.77
N LYS A 455 -18.85 52.26 60.82
CA LYS A 455 -18.76 51.53 59.54
C LYS A 455 -18.05 50.16 59.61
N THR A 456 -18.08 49.48 60.75
CA THR A 456 -17.21 48.31 61.02
C THR A 456 -17.92 47.09 61.60
N VAL A 457 -19.26 47.08 61.71
CA VAL A 457 -20.00 45.96 62.30
C VAL A 457 -20.59 45.05 61.20
N PRO A 458 -20.42 43.71 61.28
CA PRO A 458 -21.18 42.79 60.45
C PRO A 458 -22.68 43.00 60.68
N LEU A 459 -23.42 43.23 59.60
CA LEU A 459 -24.87 43.40 59.67
C LEU A 459 -25.52 42.03 59.46
N ASP A 460 -25.90 41.37 60.57
CA ASP A 460 -26.94 40.35 60.56
C ASP A 460 -28.26 41.09 60.32
N HIS A 461 -28.54 41.40 59.06
CA HIS A 461 -29.78 42.08 58.71
C HIS A 461 -30.93 41.08 58.89
N PRO A 462 -32.02 41.42 59.63
CA PRO A 462 -33.19 40.56 59.69
C PRO A 462 -33.72 40.35 58.28
N ALA A 463 -33.70 39.09 57.84
CA ALA A 463 -34.38 38.51 56.70
C ALA A 463 -34.81 39.52 55.62
N VAL A 464 -33.92 39.81 54.67
CA VAL A 464 -34.36 40.43 53.42
C VAL A 464 -35.21 39.39 52.70
N THR A 465 -36.54 39.44 52.84
CA THR A 465 -37.42 38.58 52.05
C THR A 465 -37.33 39.03 50.61
N LEU A 466 -36.44 38.39 49.86
CA LEU A 466 -36.37 38.47 48.41
C LEU A 466 -37.37 37.48 47.82
N THR A 467 -37.45 37.43 46.49
CA THR A 467 -38.50 36.78 45.69
C THR A 467 -38.79 35.32 46.09
N HIS A 468 -37.88 34.66 46.82
CA HIS A 468 -37.99 33.28 47.33
C HIS A 468 -37.73 33.11 48.84
N GLY A 469 -37.70 34.19 49.62
CA GLY A 469 -37.54 34.14 51.09
C GLY A 469 -36.13 33.86 51.62
N ALA A 470 -35.09 33.97 50.78
CA ALA A 470 -33.69 33.71 51.16
C ALA A 470 -33.15 34.75 52.14
N GLN A 471 -32.48 34.29 53.20
CA GLN A 471 -31.78 35.16 54.16
C GLN A 471 -30.29 35.19 53.83
N TRP A 472 -29.71 36.38 53.75
CA TRP A 472 -28.31 36.59 53.41
C TRP A 472 -27.60 37.35 54.53
N ASN A 473 -26.53 36.77 55.06
CA ASN A 473 -25.61 37.44 55.96
C ASN A 473 -24.50 38.08 55.12
N ILE A 474 -24.46 39.41 55.09
CA ILE A 474 -23.56 40.17 54.21
C ILE A 474 -22.68 41.08 55.06
N SER A 475 -21.37 40.87 54.94
CA SER A 475 -20.40 41.71 55.64
C SER A 475 -19.74 42.70 54.68
N ILE A 476 -19.74 43.98 55.07
CA ILE A 476 -19.22 45.09 54.28
C ILE A 476 -18.12 45.81 55.05
N LYS A 477 -17.01 46.13 54.37
CA LYS A 477 -15.89 46.92 54.89
C LYS A 477 -15.66 48.15 54.03
N ALA A 478 -15.10 49.20 54.62
CA ALA A 478 -14.48 50.26 53.83
C ALA A 478 -13.21 49.72 53.16
N TYR A 479 -13.07 49.94 51.85
CA TYR A 479 -11.91 49.54 51.07
C TYR A 479 -11.50 50.67 50.13
N LEU A 480 -10.39 51.34 50.48
CA LEU A 480 -9.95 52.56 49.80
C LEU A 480 -11.09 53.59 49.71
N SER A 481 -11.40 54.07 48.50
CA SER A 481 -12.47 55.03 48.21
C SER A 481 -13.85 54.38 47.97
N THR A 482 -13.97 53.06 48.08
CA THR A 482 -15.24 52.32 47.89
C THR A 482 -15.56 51.45 49.11
N SER A 483 -16.71 50.79 49.08
CA SER A 483 -17.03 49.71 50.01
C SER A 483 -16.79 48.35 49.34
N LEU A 484 -16.25 47.40 50.09
CA LEU A 484 -16.06 46.03 49.66
C LEU A 484 -17.01 45.11 50.43
N VAL A 485 -17.84 44.38 49.69
CA VAL A 485 -18.56 43.20 50.21
C VAL A 485 -17.55 42.07 50.24
N PHE A 486 -17.15 41.62 51.43
CA PHE A 486 -16.05 40.65 51.57
C PHE A 486 -16.52 39.28 52.08
N HIS A 487 -17.79 39.15 52.43
CA HIS A 487 -18.38 37.88 52.81
C HIS A 487 -19.88 37.90 52.58
N VAL A 488 -20.38 36.82 51.97
CA VAL A 488 -21.79 36.53 51.82
C VAL A 488 -22.03 35.08 52.24
N ASP A 489 -22.97 34.88 53.14
CA ASP A 489 -23.42 33.57 53.59
C ASP A 489 -24.95 33.51 53.49
N GLY A 490 -25.48 32.65 52.62
CA GLY A 490 -26.91 32.41 52.46
C GLY A 490 -27.47 31.38 53.47
N GLY A 491 -26.63 30.89 54.39
CA GLY A 491 -26.99 29.85 55.34
C GLY A 491 -27.29 28.53 54.64
N TYR A 492 -26.29 27.97 53.94
CA TYR A 492 -26.40 26.80 53.04
C TYR A 492 -27.43 25.73 53.47
N GLU A 493 -27.39 25.27 54.72
CA GLU A 493 -28.28 24.22 55.25
C GLU A 493 -29.78 24.58 55.25
N LYS A 494 -30.10 25.88 55.26
CA LYS A 494 -31.47 26.42 55.32
C LYS A 494 -31.82 27.27 54.10
N SER A 495 -30.95 27.27 53.08
CA SER A 495 -31.17 28.09 51.89
C SER A 495 -32.42 27.60 51.14
N PRO A 496 -33.40 28.47 50.87
CA PRO A 496 -34.60 28.08 50.12
C PRO A 496 -34.26 27.67 48.69
N TRP A 497 -33.09 28.05 48.19
CA TRP A 497 -32.58 27.65 46.88
C TRP A 497 -32.21 26.17 46.80
N HIS A 498 -32.01 25.49 47.94
CA HIS A 498 -31.81 24.05 48.00
C HIS A 498 -33.10 23.25 47.70
N ALA A 499 -34.27 23.85 47.93
CA ALA A 499 -35.58 23.20 47.78
C ALA A 499 -36.22 23.40 46.39
N ILE A 500 -35.65 24.28 45.55
CA ILE A 500 -36.17 24.59 44.22
C ILE A 500 -35.63 23.54 43.22
N GLN A 501 -36.44 22.50 42.98
CA GLN A 501 -36.21 21.45 41.98
C GLN A 501 -36.80 21.82 40.63
#